data_AF-A0A6P3RDS1-F1
#
_entry.id   AF-A0A6P3RDS1-F1
#
_cell.length_a   1.000
_cell.length_b   1.000
_cell.length_c   1.000
_cell.angle_alpha   90.00
_cell.angle_beta   90.00
_cell.angle_gamma   90.00
#
_symmetry.space_group_name_H-M   'P 1'
#
loop_
_entity.id
_entity.type
_entity.pdbx_description
1 polymer ?
#
loop_
_entity_poly.entity_id
_entity_poly.type
_entity_poly.pdbx_seq_one_letter_code
_entity_poly.pdbx_strand_id
1 'polypeptide(L)'
;MVKPKYKGRSTINPSKASTNPDRVQGAGGQNMRDRATIRRLNMYRQKERRNSRGKVIKPLQYQSTVASGTVARVEPNIKWFGNTRVIKQSSLQKFQEEMDIVMKDPYRVVMKQSKLPMSLLHDRIRPHVRWGHPWQ
;
A
#
# COMPACT_ATOMS: atom_id res chain seq x y z
N MET A 1 -6.98 -40.73 13.00
CA MET A 1 -6.06 -39.60 12.69
C MET A 1 -6.22 -39.23 11.21
N VAL A 2 -6.98 -38.17 10.88
CA VAL A 2 -7.24 -37.78 9.48
C VAL A 2 -6.04 -36.99 8.96
N LYS A 3 -5.31 -37.54 7.99
CA LYS A 3 -4.19 -36.84 7.33
C LYS A 3 -4.73 -35.58 6.64
N PRO A 4 -4.11 -34.40 6.81
CA PRO A 4 -4.54 -33.20 6.11
C PRO A 4 -4.50 -33.44 4.59
N LYS A 5 -5.65 -33.22 3.91
CA LYS A 5 -5.81 -33.45 2.46
C LYS A 5 -4.91 -32.60 1.57
N TYR A 6 -4.28 -31.56 2.14
CA TYR A 6 -3.29 -30.75 1.48
C TYR A 6 -2.00 -30.79 2.30
N LYS A 7 -0.99 -31.52 1.81
CA LYS A 7 0.38 -31.35 2.30
C LYS A 7 0.79 -29.91 1.93
N GLY A 8 1.02 -29.06 2.94
CA GLY A 8 1.62 -27.75 2.72
C GLY A 8 2.83 -27.91 1.80
N ARG A 9 2.90 -27.11 0.74
CA ARG A 9 4.01 -27.14 -0.21
C ARG A 9 5.30 -26.95 0.61
N SER A 10 6.30 -27.81 0.40
CA SER A 10 7.65 -27.55 0.90
C SER A 10 8.05 -26.12 0.53
N THR A 11 8.72 -25.42 1.44
CA THR A 11 9.13 -24.02 1.25
C THR A 11 9.98 -23.82 0.00
N ILE A 12 10.61 -24.88 -0.50
CA ILE A 12 11.39 -24.92 -1.74
C ILE A 12 10.79 -25.98 -2.67
N ASN A 13 10.53 -25.60 -3.92
CA ASN A 13 10.11 -26.51 -4.99
C ASN A 13 11.31 -26.81 -5.91
N PRO A 14 11.79 -28.07 -5.99
CA PRO A 14 12.96 -28.42 -6.81
C PRO A 14 12.68 -28.46 -8.33
N SER A 15 11.45 -28.22 -8.79
CA SER A 15 11.11 -28.30 -10.21
C SER A 15 11.89 -27.29 -11.07
N LYS A 16 12.32 -27.69 -12.27
CA LYS A 16 12.97 -26.79 -13.25
C LYS A 16 11.98 -26.00 -14.13
N ALA A 17 10.68 -26.03 -13.80
CA ALA A 17 9.63 -25.43 -14.61
C ALA A 17 9.80 -23.91 -14.77
N SER A 18 9.43 -23.37 -15.94
CA SER A 18 9.55 -21.94 -16.24
C SER A 18 8.68 -21.03 -15.34
N THR A 19 7.69 -21.60 -14.66
CA THR A 19 6.82 -20.94 -13.67
C THR A 19 7.34 -21.03 -12.24
N ASN A 20 8.42 -21.77 -11.98
CA ASN A 20 8.98 -21.92 -10.64
C ASN A 20 9.95 -20.78 -10.32
N PRO A 21 9.66 -19.92 -9.32
CA PRO A 21 10.55 -18.83 -8.93
C PRO A 21 11.87 -19.32 -8.30
N ASP A 22 11.93 -20.56 -7.84
CA ASP A 22 13.11 -21.14 -7.17
C ASP A 22 13.91 -22.10 -8.08
N ARG A 23 13.67 -22.05 -9.40
CA ARG A 23 14.45 -22.87 -10.35
C ARG A 23 15.89 -22.35 -10.45
N VAL A 24 16.86 -23.26 -10.52
CA VAL A 24 18.25 -22.93 -10.84
C VAL A 24 18.33 -22.45 -12.30
N GLN A 25 19.06 -21.37 -12.54
CA GLN A 25 19.33 -20.85 -13.88
C GLN A 25 20.28 -21.85 -14.58
N GLY A 26 19.82 -22.50 -15.66
CA GLY A 26 20.64 -23.36 -16.50
C GLY A 26 21.83 -22.63 -17.14
N ALA A 27 22.83 -23.41 -17.57
CA ALA A 27 24.03 -22.92 -18.27
C ALA A 27 23.63 -22.21 -19.57
N GLY A 28 23.78 -20.89 -19.62
CA GLY A 28 23.33 -20.03 -20.73
C GLY A 28 22.48 -18.84 -20.27
N GLY A 29 22.81 -18.28 -19.11
CA GLY A 29 21.98 -17.45 -18.22
C GLY A 29 21.38 -16.13 -18.72
N GLN A 30 21.09 -15.96 -20.00
CA GLN A 30 20.55 -14.71 -20.56
C GLN A 30 19.13 -14.82 -21.13
N ASN A 31 18.61 -16.04 -21.37
CA ASN A 31 17.28 -16.26 -21.99
C ASN A 31 16.16 -16.61 -20.99
N MET A 32 16.46 -16.68 -19.70
CA MET A 32 15.53 -17.13 -18.68
C MET A 32 14.86 -15.96 -17.97
N ARG A 33 13.57 -16.11 -17.66
CA ARG A 33 12.85 -15.15 -16.82
C ARG A 33 13.43 -15.14 -15.40
N ASP A 34 13.67 -13.95 -14.87
CA ASP A 34 14.08 -13.73 -13.48
C ASP A 34 13.00 -14.12 -12.46
N ARG A 35 13.41 -14.34 -11.22
CA ARG A 35 12.53 -14.65 -10.09
C ARG A 35 11.39 -13.64 -9.93
N ALA A 36 11.69 -12.34 -10.05
CA ALA A 36 10.70 -11.27 -9.97
C ALA A 36 9.68 -11.34 -11.11
N THR A 37 10.17 -11.55 -12.34
CA THR A 37 9.34 -11.72 -13.54
C THR A 37 8.42 -12.92 -13.41
N ILE A 38 8.92 -14.06 -12.93
CA ILE A 38 8.12 -15.27 -12.70
C ILE A 38 7.01 -15.01 -11.66
N ARG A 39 7.34 -14.34 -10.54
CA ARG A 39 6.33 -13.98 -9.51
C ARG A 39 5.24 -13.08 -10.07
N ARG A 40 5.60 -12.05 -10.85
CA ARG A 40 4.65 -11.16 -11.52
C ARG A 40 3.74 -11.91 -12.50
N LEU A 41 4.29 -12.81 -13.31
CA LEU A 41 3.48 -13.61 -14.25
C LEU A 41 2.58 -14.60 -13.53
N ASN A 42 3.04 -15.21 -12.44
CA ASN A 42 2.22 -16.09 -11.62
C ASN A 42 1.09 -15.34 -10.92
N MET A 43 1.28 -14.06 -10.58
CA MET A 43 0.23 -13.19 -10.04
C MET A 43 -0.93 -13.05 -11.04
N TYR A 44 -0.66 -12.76 -12.33
CA TYR A 44 -1.72 -12.69 -13.34
C TYR A 44 -2.44 -14.01 -13.60
N ARG A 45 -1.78 -15.15 -13.35
CA ARG A 45 -2.33 -16.50 -13.57
C ARG A 45 -3.01 -17.08 -12.33
N GLN A 46 -3.09 -16.33 -11.24
CA GLN A 46 -3.57 -16.87 -9.98
C GLN A 46 -5.07 -17.15 -10.02
N LYS A 47 -5.47 -18.33 -9.53
CA LYS A 47 -6.86 -18.76 -9.42
C LYS A 47 -7.10 -19.47 -8.10
N GLU A 48 -8.32 -19.37 -7.61
CA GLU A 48 -8.81 -20.13 -6.47
C GLU A 48 -8.74 -21.64 -6.76
N ARG A 49 -8.27 -22.44 -5.80
CA ARG A 49 -8.15 -23.89 -5.99
C ARG A 49 -9.36 -24.59 -5.39
N ARG A 50 -10.06 -25.37 -6.21
CA ARG A 50 -11.24 -26.16 -5.83
C ARG A 50 -10.94 -27.67 -5.85
N ASN A 51 -11.71 -28.44 -5.09
CA ASN A 51 -11.72 -29.90 -5.18
C ASN A 51 -12.59 -30.37 -6.36
N SER A 52 -12.60 -31.67 -6.65
CA SER A 52 -13.44 -32.26 -7.71
C SER A 52 -14.95 -32.06 -7.51
N ARG A 53 -15.38 -31.77 -6.28
CA ARG A 53 -16.78 -31.45 -5.92
C ARG A 53 -17.07 -29.94 -5.97
N GLY A 54 -16.17 -29.13 -6.51
CA GLY A 54 -16.32 -27.67 -6.61
C GLY A 54 -16.10 -26.88 -5.31
N LYS A 55 -15.82 -27.52 -4.17
CA LYS A 55 -15.55 -26.82 -2.91
C LYS A 55 -14.15 -26.21 -2.90
N VAL A 56 -14.04 -24.98 -2.42
CA VAL A 56 -12.79 -24.23 -2.30
C VAL A 56 -11.86 -24.90 -1.29
N ILE A 57 -10.64 -25.23 -1.73
CA ILE A 57 -9.57 -25.73 -0.86
C ILE A 57 -8.63 -24.59 -0.46
N LYS A 58 -8.31 -23.70 -1.40
CA LYS A 58 -7.43 -22.56 -1.16
C LYS A 58 -8.03 -21.30 -1.81
N PRO A 59 -8.37 -20.28 -1.00
CA PRO A 59 -8.87 -19.01 -1.53
C PRO A 59 -7.77 -18.26 -2.28
N LEU A 60 -8.16 -17.25 -3.06
CA LEU A 60 -7.21 -16.35 -3.70
C LEU A 60 -6.43 -15.54 -2.65
N GLN A 61 -5.30 -14.98 -3.07
CA GLN A 61 -4.57 -14.00 -2.25
C GLN A 61 -5.51 -12.80 -2.02
N TYR A 62 -5.52 -12.29 -0.79
CA TYR A 62 -6.38 -11.18 -0.34
C TYR A 62 -7.90 -11.48 -0.29
N GLN A 63 -8.31 -12.74 -0.47
CA GLN A 63 -9.70 -13.20 -0.26
C GLN A 63 -9.80 -14.12 0.97
N SER A 64 -8.97 -13.87 1.99
CA SER A 64 -9.07 -14.59 3.26
C SER A 64 -10.32 -14.14 4.02
N THR A 65 -11.06 -15.10 4.55
CA THR A 65 -12.16 -14.83 5.47
C THR A 65 -11.64 -14.78 6.90
N VAL A 66 -12.24 -13.92 7.72
CA VAL A 66 -12.02 -13.88 9.16
C VAL A 66 -13.05 -14.75 9.86
N ALA A 67 -12.74 -15.21 11.07
CA ALA A 67 -13.71 -15.96 11.87
C ALA A 67 -14.92 -15.07 12.19
N SER A 68 -16.13 -15.65 12.22
CA SER A 68 -17.33 -14.93 12.65
C SER A 68 -17.13 -14.42 14.07
N GLY A 69 -17.42 -13.14 14.32
CA GLY A 69 -17.16 -12.47 15.60
C GLY A 69 -15.76 -11.86 15.75
N THR A 70 -14.91 -11.89 14.71
CA THR A 70 -13.66 -11.11 14.73
C THR A 70 -13.99 -9.61 14.73
N VAL A 71 -13.60 -8.92 15.80
CA VAL A 71 -13.81 -7.47 15.95
C VAL A 71 -12.47 -6.75 15.87
N ALA A 72 -12.36 -5.75 14.98
CA ALA A 72 -11.23 -4.84 14.96
C ALA A 72 -11.44 -3.73 16.01
N ARG A 73 -10.48 -3.56 16.92
CA ARG A 73 -10.48 -2.49 17.93
C ARG A 73 -9.20 -1.68 17.83
N VAL A 74 -9.28 -0.39 18.17
CA VAL A 74 -8.12 0.49 18.29
C VAL A 74 -7.74 0.54 19.76
N GLU A 75 -6.48 0.24 20.06
CA GLU A 75 -5.96 0.33 21.43
C GLU A 75 -5.86 1.80 21.86
N PRO A 76 -6.33 2.15 23.08
CA PRO A 76 -6.14 3.50 23.61
C PRO A 76 -4.65 3.77 23.81
N ASN A 77 -4.15 4.85 23.22
CA ASN A 77 -2.72 5.22 23.29
C ASN A 77 -2.56 6.75 23.34
N ILE A 78 -1.73 7.24 24.26
CA ILE A 78 -1.48 8.69 24.42
C ILE A 78 -0.86 9.28 23.14
N LYS A 79 -0.11 8.48 22.37
CA LYS A 79 0.54 8.91 21.11
C LYS A 79 -0.45 9.38 20.05
N TRP A 80 -1.73 8.97 20.12
CA TRP A 80 -2.77 9.45 19.21
C TRP A 80 -3.01 10.96 19.33
N PHE A 81 -2.72 11.54 20.50
CA PHE A 81 -3.00 12.94 20.80
C PHE A 81 -1.76 13.83 20.70
N GLY A 82 -0.58 13.27 20.43
CA GLY A 82 0.65 14.04 20.22
C GLY A 82 0.72 14.65 18.82
N ASN A 83 1.34 15.82 18.69
CA ASN A 83 1.52 16.48 17.40
C ASN A 83 2.41 15.63 16.47
N THR A 84 1.87 15.14 15.35
CA THR A 84 2.59 14.26 14.41
C THR A 84 3.39 15.00 13.34
N ARG A 85 3.00 16.23 13.00
CA ARG A 85 3.65 17.07 11.97
C ARG A 85 3.78 18.49 12.51
N VAL A 86 4.99 18.91 12.83
CA VAL A 86 5.31 20.24 13.36
C VAL A 86 6.35 20.89 12.46
N ILE A 87 6.16 22.17 12.15
CA ILE A 87 7.10 22.98 11.38
C ILE A 87 7.48 24.22 12.20
N LYS A 88 8.75 24.61 12.17
CA LYS A 88 9.21 25.87 12.77
C LYS A 88 8.75 27.03 11.89
N GLN A 89 8.38 28.15 12.51
CA GLN A 89 7.88 29.32 11.77
C GLN A 89 8.87 29.84 10.71
N SER A 90 10.16 29.89 11.02
CA SER A 90 11.20 30.31 10.06
C SER A 90 11.31 29.36 8.86
N SER A 91 11.14 28.05 9.07
CA SER A 91 11.13 27.05 8.00
C SER A 91 9.85 27.10 7.17
N LEU A 92 8.71 27.43 7.80
CA LEU A 92 7.44 27.66 7.12
C LEU A 92 7.56 28.83 6.14
N GLN A 93 8.08 29.96 6.61
CA GLN A 93 8.21 31.17 5.80
C GLN A 93 9.15 30.94 4.62
N LYS A 94 10.32 30.34 4.84
CA LYS A 94 11.23 29.94 3.76
C LYS A 94 10.55 29.00 2.75
N PHE A 95 9.76 28.04 3.23
CA PHE A 95 9.04 27.13 2.35
C PHE A 95 8.00 27.87 1.48
N GLN A 96 7.25 28.80 2.07
CA GLN A 96 6.27 29.61 1.33
C GLN A 96 6.94 30.46 0.24
N GLU A 97 8.05 31.13 0.56
CA GLU A 97 8.80 31.95 -0.40
C GLU A 97 9.33 31.13 -1.59
N GLU A 98 10.02 30.02 -1.31
CA GLU A 98 10.59 29.15 -2.35
C GLU A 98 9.50 28.53 -3.23
N MET A 99 8.38 28.11 -2.64
CA MET A 99 7.28 27.53 -3.39
C MET A 99 6.52 28.56 -4.20
N ASP A 100 6.38 29.80 -3.74
CA ASP A 100 5.76 30.87 -4.53
C ASP A 100 6.58 31.18 -5.79
N ILE A 101 7.91 31.20 -5.67
CA ILE A 101 8.81 31.36 -6.83
C ILE A 101 8.65 30.19 -7.81
N VAL A 102 8.67 28.95 -7.31
CA VAL A 102 8.58 27.75 -8.15
C VAL A 102 7.20 27.61 -8.80
N MET A 103 6.12 27.98 -8.10
CA MET A 103 4.75 27.88 -8.63
C MET A 103 4.46 28.93 -9.72
N LYS A 104 5.12 30.09 -9.68
CA LYS A 104 4.99 31.13 -10.70
C LYS A 104 5.70 30.78 -12.01
N ASP A 105 6.73 29.93 -11.96
CA ASP A 105 7.48 29.52 -13.14
C ASP A 105 6.79 28.33 -13.86
N PRO A 106 6.20 28.52 -15.06
CA PRO A 106 5.50 27.46 -15.78
C PRO A 106 6.42 26.34 -16.28
N TYR A 107 7.75 26.54 -16.28
CA TYR A 107 8.73 25.55 -16.71
C TYR A 107 9.26 24.68 -15.56
N ARG A 108 8.89 24.96 -14.31
CA ARG A 108 9.32 24.18 -13.14
C ARG A 108 8.19 23.29 -12.62
N VAL A 109 8.52 22.03 -12.33
CA VAL A 109 7.57 21.05 -11.79
C VAL A 109 8.08 20.45 -10.49
N VAL A 110 7.22 20.45 -9.47
CA VAL A 110 7.50 19.82 -8.18
C VAL A 110 7.24 18.31 -8.27
N MET A 111 8.29 17.50 -8.15
CA MET A 111 8.21 16.04 -8.35
C MET A 111 7.57 15.26 -7.18
N LYS A 112 7.79 15.69 -5.92
CA LYS A 112 7.39 14.94 -4.70
C LYS A 112 6.37 15.71 -3.85
N GLN A 113 5.28 16.17 -4.48
CA GLN A 113 4.24 16.98 -3.82
C GLN A 113 3.62 16.31 -2.58
N SER A 114 3.43 14.98 -2.59
CA SER A 114 2.82 14.25 -1.46
C SER A 114 3.64 14.26 -0.17
N LYS A 115 4.92 14.60 -0.25
CA LYS A 115 5.80 14.71 0.91
C LYS A 115 5.90 16.14 1.45
N LEU A 116 5.41 17.13 0.70
CA LEU A 116 5.50 18.54 1.05
C LEU A 116 4.19 19.02 1.69
N PRO A 117 4.25 19.93 2.67
CA PRO A 117 3.05 20.48 3.31
C PRO A 117 2.41 21.56 2.42
N MET A 118 1.99 21.20 1.20
CA MET A 118 1.43 22.12 0.21
C MET A 118 0.14 22.82 0.68
N SER A 119 -0.55 22.26 1.67
CA SER A 119 -1.71 22.91 2.31
C SER A 119 -1.35 24.22 3.01
N LEU A 120 -0.09 24.42 3.39
CA LEU A 120 0.39 25.63 4.09
C LEU A 120 0.68 26.81 3.17
N LEU A 121 0.47 26.67 1.85
CA LEU A 121 0.69 27.75 0.88
C LEU A 121 -0.53 28.64 0.68
N HIS A 122 -1.73 28.16 1.03
CA HIS A 122 -2.96 28.89 0.82
C HIS A 122 -3.61 29.21 2.16
N ASP A 123 -3.30 30.38 2.72
CA ASP A 123 -4.07 31.00 3.80
C ASP A 123 -5.39 31.52 3.24
N ARG A 124 -6.27 30.61 2.79
CA ARG A 124 -7.67 30.97 2.61
C ARG A 124 -8.35 30.85 3.97
N ILE A 125 -8.07 31.83 4.82
CA ILE A 125 -8.93 32.16 5.95
C ILE A 125 -10.26 32.60 5.32
N ARG A 126 -11.14 31.65 5.04
CA ARG A 126 -12.57 31.94 4.98
C ARG A 126 -12.98 32.04 6.45
N PRO A 127 -13.25 33.24 6.99
CA PRO A 127 -13.76 33.32 8.35
C PRO A 127 -15.05 32.48 8.41
N HIS A 128 -15.15 31.61 9.42
CA HIS A 128 -16.41 30.94 9.71
C HIS A 128 -17.43 32.01 10.07
N VAL A 129 -18.35 32.31 9.14
CA VAL A 129 -19.45 33.24 9.39
C VAL A 129 -20.39 32.54 10.37
N ARG A 130 -20.29 32.87 11.65
CA ARG A 130 -21.24 32.41 12.66
C ARG A 130 -22.53 33.18 12.42
N TRP A 131 -23.45 32.60 11.64
CA TRP A 131 -24.83 33.08 11.56
C TRP A 131 -25.48 32.88 12.93
N GLY A 132 -25.38 33.89 13.78
CA GLY A 132 -26.19 33.99 14.98
C GLY A 132 -27.62 34.32 14.55
N HIS A 133 -28.54 33.38 14.71
CA HIS A 133 -29.96 33.67 14.74
C HIS A 133 -30.28 34.30 16.12
N PRO A 134 -30.70 35.57 16.19
CA PRO A 134 -31.32 36.09 17.39
C PRO A 134 -32.77 35.60 17.39
N TRP A 135 -33.10 34.71 18.33
CA TRP A 135 -34.49 34.32 18.58
C TRP A 135 -35.23 35.52 19.20
N GLN A 136 -36.23 36.02 18.46
CA GLN A 136 -37.47 36.58 19.02
C GLN A 136 -38.39 35.42 19.42
#